data_AF-A0A418W470-F1
#
_entry.id   AF-A0A418W470-F1
#
_cell.length_a   1.000
_cell.length_b   1.000
_cell.length_c   1.000
_cell.angle_alpha   90.00
_cell.angle_beta   90.00
_cell.angle_gamma   90.00
#
_symmetry.space_group_name_H-M   'P 1'
#
loop_
_entity.id
_entity.type
_entity.pdbx_description
1 polymer ?
#
loop_
_entity_poly.entity_id
_entity_poly.type
_entity_poly.pdbx_seq_one_letter_code
_entity_poly.pdbx_strand_id
1 'polypeptide(L)'
;MSTAVPLLPVFMAYQGRAPFAEAEEVDAIMGYEERLLSQGEIVSPDDLFAKARYIQDTGRIDPSLIPMEAIDTLVAGILRLMGPTLSQSAPLGTAA
;
A
#
# COMPACT_ATOMS: atom_id res chain seq x y z
N MET A 1 -4.04 19.41 5.34
CA MET A 1 -4.47 18.36 6.30
C MET A 1 -4.75 17.13 5.46
N SER A 2 -3.91 16.09 5.55
CA SER A 2 -4.16 14.83 4.84
C SER A 2 -5.24 14.09 5.62
N THR A 3 -6.46 14.02 5.09
CA THR A 3 -7.48 13.09 5.60
C THR A 3 -6.98 11.69 5.30
N ALA A 4 -6.61 10.92 6.33
CA ALA A 4 -6.21 9.53 6.18
C ALA A 4 -7.37 8.74 5.57
N VAL A 5 -7.26 8.44 4.27
CA VAL A 5 -8.22 7.60 3.55
C VAL A 5 -7.87 6.14 3.84
N PRO A 6 -8.81 5.30 4.31
CA PRO A 6 -8.56 3.87 4.47
C PRO A 6 -8.20 3.23 3.13
N LEU A 7 -7.06 2.55 3.04
CA LEU A 7 -6.56 2.04 1.75
C LEU A 7 -7.16 0.69 1.37
N LEU A 8 -7.56 -0.13 2.35
CA LEU A 8 -8.14 -1.45 2.07
C LEU A 8 -9.45 -1.36 1.25
N PRO A 9 -10.43 -0.51 1.60
CA PRO A 9 -11.62 -0.35 0.76
C PRO A 9 -11.31 0.17 -0.65
N VAL A 10 -10.33 1.07 -0.77
CA VAL A 10 -9.87 1.59 -2.08
C VAL A 10 -9.27 0.46 -2.91
N PHE A 11 -8.42 -0.38 -2.31
CA PHE A 11 -7.82 -1.53 -2.98
C PHE A 11 -8.88 -2.53 -3.44
N MET A 12 -9.89 -2.82 -2.61
CA MET A 12 -10.98 -3.73 -2.98
C MET A 12 -11.80 -3.17 -4.15
N ALA A 13 -12.06 -1.87 -4.18
CA ALA A 13 -12.76 -1.21 -5.29
C ALA A 13 -11.93 -1.28 -6.58
N TYR A 14 -10.63 -0.95 -6.50
CA TYR A 14 -9.68 -1.04 -7.59
C TYR A 14 -9.63 -2.45 -8.20
N GLN A 15 -9.50 -3.49 -7.36
CA GLN A 15 -9.50 -4.89 -7.80
C GLN A 15 -10.83 -5.31 -8.43
N GLY A 16 -11.96 -4.85 -7.88
CA GLY A 16 -13.29 -5.12 -8.44
C GLY A 16 -13.50 -4.49 -9.82
N ARG A 17 -12.73 -3.46 -10.17
CA ARG A 17 -12.81 -2.73 -11.44
C ARG A 17 -11.81 -3.18 -12.49
N ALA A 18 -10.71 -3.82 -12.09
CA ALA A 18 -9.68 -4.31 -13.00
C ALA A 18 -10.20 -5.12 -14.21
N PRO A 19 -11.25 -5.97 -14.10
CA PRO A 19 -11.81 -6.68 -15.25
C PRO A 19 -12.47 -5.79 -16.32
N PHE A 20 -12.74 -4.52 -15.99
CA PHE A 20 -13.45 -3.56 -16.83
C PHE A 20 -12.59 -2.34 -17.19
N ALA A 21 -11.26 -2.44 -17.04
CA ALA A 21 -10.33 -1.32 -17.19
C ALA A 21 -10.35 -0.66 -18.59
N GLU A 22 -10.86 -1.35 -19.62
CA GLU A 22 -10.97 -0.81 -20.98
C GLU A 22 -12.16 0.15 -21.17
N ALA A 23 -13.08 0.23 -20.21
CA ALA A 23 -14.17 1.20 -20.24
C ALA A 23 -13.67 2.58 -19.78
N GLU A 24 -13.89 3.62 -20.59
CA GLU A 24 -13.37 4.98 -20.34
C GLU A 24 -13.76 5.55 -18.95
N GLU A 25 -15.00 5.30 -18.51
CA GLU A 25 -15.47 5.72 -17.18
C GLU A 25 -14.76 4.97 -16.04
N VAL A 26 -14.34 3.72 -16.29
CA VAL A 26 -13.63 2.89 -15.31
C VAL A 26 -12.16 3.30 -15.22
N ASP A 27 -11.53 3.64 -16.35
CA ASP A 27 -10.14 4.10 -16.42
C ASP A 27 -9.92 5.34 -15.52
N ALA A 28 -10.78 6.35 -15.64
CA ALA A 28 -10.69 7.56 -14.82
C ALA A 28 -10.84 7.28 -13.31
N ILE A 29 -11.72 6.35 -12.93
CA ILE A 29 -11.93 5.94 -11.54
C ILE A 29 -10.74 5.16 -11.02
N MET A 30 -10.24 4.21 -11.82
CA MET A 30 -9.06 3.42 -11.47
C MET A 30 -7.83 4.30 -11.30
N GLY A 31 -7.58 5.27 -12.18
CA GLY A 31 -6.47 6.22 -12.01
C GLY A 31 -6.56 7.06 -10.72
N TYR A 32 -7.78 7.41 -10.30
CA TYR A 32 -7.99 8.06 -9.01
C TYR A 32 -7.68 7.13 -7.82
N GLU A 33 -8.14 5.87 -7.89
CA GLU A 33 -7.89 4.84 -6.87
C GLU A 33 -6.39 4.49 -6.79
N GLU A 34 -5.69 4.38 -7.91
CA GLU A 34 -4.23 4.19 -7.98
C GLU A 34 -3.49 5.34 -7.30
N ARG A 35 -3.92 6.58 -7.55
CA ARG A 35 -3.34 7.75 -6.87
C ARG A 35 -3.51 7.67 -5.36
N LEU A 36 -4.70 7.26 -4.89
CA LEU A 36 -4.96 7.06 -3.46
C LEU A 36 -4.10 5.93 -2.89
N LEU A 37 -3.98 4.80 -3.58
CA LEU A 37 -3.16 3.67 -3.16
C LEU A 37 -1.67 4.00 -3.15
N SER A 38 -1.21 4.87 -4.05
CA SER A 38 0.18 5.30 -4.14
C SER A 38 0.54 6.30 -3.05
N GLN A 39 -0.25 7.37 -2.92
CA GLN A 39 0.07 8.50 -2.04
C GLN A 39 -0.50 8.36 -0.62
N GLY A 40 -1.43 7.44 -0.41
CA GLY A 40 -2.13 7.26 0.86
C GLY A 40 -1.20 6.82 1.98
N GLU A 41 -1.37 7.41 3.16
CA GLU A 41 -0.59 7.04 4.34
C GLU A 41 -1.06 5.70 4.92
N ILE A 42 -0.11 4.88 5.37
CA ILE A 42 -0.41 3.69 6.15
C ILE A 42 -0.53 4.08 7.62
N VAL A 43 -1.70 3.86 8.21
CA VAL A 43 -1.95 4.08 9.65
C VAL A 43 -2.39 2.80 10.36
N SER A 44 -2.71 1.74 9.60
CA SER A 44 -3.16 0.46 10.12
C SER A 44 -2.53 -0.72 9.36
N PRO A 45 -2.56 -1.95 9.94
CA PRO A 45 -2.15 -3.16 9.23
C PRO A 45 -2.94 -3.43 7.93
N ASP A 46 -4.22 -3.03 7.89
CA ASP A 46 -5.06 -3.19 6.70
C ASP A 46 -4.59 -2.28 5.56
N ASP A 47 -4.15 -1.05 5.87
CA ASP A 47 -3.56 -0.15 4.88
C ASP A 47 -2.23 -0.68 4.37
N LEU A 48 -1.41 -1.27 5.26
CA LEU A 48 -0.15 -1.91 4.91
C LEU A 48 -0.41 -3.09 3.95
N PHE A 49 -1.39 -3.94 4.25
CA PHE A 49 -1.77 -5.05 3.39
C PHE A 49 -2.22 -4.54 2.01
N ALA A 50 -3.11 -3.55 1.98
CA ALA A 50 -3.63 -2.97 0.74
C ALA A 50 -2.51 -2.41 -0.15
N LYS A 51 -1.60 -1.61 0.43
CA LYS A 51 -0.49 -1.01 -0.32
C LYS A 51 0.53 -2.05 -0.78
N ALA A 52 0.87 -3.03 0.07
CA ALA A 52 1.79 -4.10 -0.30
C ALA A 52 1.24 -4.94 -1.46
N ARG A 53 -0.07 -5.24 -1.46
CA ARG A 53 -0.71 -5.96 -2.56
C ARG A 53 -0.78 -5.15 -3.84
N TYR A 54 -1.14 -3.87 -3.77
CA TYR A 54 -1.08 -2.96 -4.90
C TYR A 54 0.32 -2.97 -5.56
N ILE A 55 1.38 -2.75 -4.78
CA ILE A 55 2.77 -2.75 -5.28
C ILE A 55 3.15 -4.11 -5.88
N GLN A 56 2.76 -5.22 -5.24
CA GLN A 56 3.02 -6.56 -5.74
C GLN A 56 2.33 -6.81 -7.09
N ASP A 57 1.08 -6.40 -7.22
CA ASP A 57 0.30 -6.58 -8.44
C ASP A 57 0.86 -5.73 -9.59
N THR A 58 1.20 -4.47 -9.34
CA THR A 58 1.87 -3.59 -10.30
C THR A 58 3.22 -4.15 -10.72
N GLY A 59 4.05 -4.57 -9.75
CA GLY A 59 5.38 -5.12 -10.03
C GLY A 59 5.37 -6.45 -10.79
N ARG A 60 4.28 -7.23 -10.69
CA ARG A 60 4.09 -8.46 -11.47
C ARG A 60 3.84 -8.14 -12.96
N ILE A 61 3.22 -7.00 -13.25
CA ILE A 61 2.99 -6.53 -14.63
C ILE A 61 4.30 -5.95 -15.17
N ASP A 62 4.81 -4.92 -14.50
CA ASP A 62 6.09 -4.28 -14.81
C ASP A 62 6.59 -3.51 -13.57
N PRO A 63 7.76 -3.87 -13.00
CA PRO A 63 8.34 -3.17 -11.85
C PRO A 63 8.59 -1.67 -12.07
N SER A 64 8.80 -1.24 -13.32
CA SER A 64 9.02 0.17 -13.64
C SER A 64 7.76 1.03 -13.50
N LEU A 65 6.58 0.39 -13.40
CA LEU A 65 5.29 1.06 -13.19
C LEU A 65 4.99 1.35 -11.72
N ILE A 66 5.80 0.85 -10.77
CA ILE A 66 5.57 1.08 -9.34
C ILE A 66 5.84 2.56 -9.04
N PRO A 67 4.83 3.33 -8.57
CA PRO A 67 5.03 4.74 -8.25
C PRO A 67 5.98 4.91 -7.06
N MET A 68 6.89 5.87 -7.13
CA MET A 68 7.87 6.10 -6.06
C MET A 68 7.19 6.46 -4.74
N GLU A 69 6.10 7.23 -4.81
CA GLU A 69 5.28 7.60 -3.67
C GLU A 69 4.71 6.38 -2.94
N ALA A 70 4.40 5.30 -3.68
CA ALA A 70 3.93 4.05 -3.07
C ALA A 70 5.01 3.40 -2.22
N ILE A 71 6.28 3.47 -2.65
CA ILE A 71 7.43 2.94 -1.91
C ILE A 71 7.70 3.82 -0.68
N ASP A 72 7.75 5.14 -0.84
CA ASP A 72 8.04 6.07 0.25
C ASP A 72 7.00 5.95 1.38
N THR A 73 5.71 5.91 1.02
CA THR A 73 4.61 5.76 1.98
C THR A 73 4.56 4.36 2.58
N LEU A 74 5.00 3.32 1.85
CA LEU A 74 5.18 1.97 2.39
C LEU A 74 6.25 1.95 3.49
N VAL A 75 7.42 2.51 3.22
CA VAL A 75 8.53 2.56 4.18
C VAL A 75 8.13 3.37 5.42
N ALA A 76 7.51 4.54 5.24
CA ALA A 76 6.99 5.34 6.33
C ALA A 76 5.95 4.58 7.17
N GLY A 77 5.06 3.84 6.52
CA GLY A 77 4.07 2.97 7.15
C GLY A 77 4.67 1.86 7.99
N ILE A 78 5.66 1.13 7.45
CA ILE A 78 6.37 0.06 8.15
C ILE A 78 7.07 0.63 9.39
N LEU A 79 7.77 1.76 9.27
CA LEU A 79 8.43 2.40 10.41
C LEU A 79 7.42 2.86 11.47
N ARG A 80 6.26 3.39 11.05
CA ARG A 80 5.19 3.81 11.96
C ARG A 80 4.61 2.63 12.75
N LEU A 81 4.31 1.52 12.07
CA LEU A 81 3.63 0.37 12.67
C LEU A 81 4.59 -0.56 13.43
N MET A 82 5.81 -0.72 12.95
CA MET A 82 6.77 -1.72 13.46
C MET A 82 8.03 -1.11 14.07
N GLY A 83 8.28 0.20 13.91
CA GLY A 83 9.48 0.88 14.41
C GLY A 83 9.82 0.59 15.89
N PRO A 84 8.84 0.62 16.82
CA PRO A 84 9.09 0.28 18.22
C PRO A 84 9.58 -1.15 18.43
N THR A 85 9.17 -2.09 17.58
CA THR A 85 9.58 -3.50 17.62
C THR A 85 10.90 -3.74 16.91
N LEU A 86 11.17 -3.02 15.81
CA LEU A 86 12.43 -3.09 15.06
C LEU A 86 13.63 -2.53 15.82
N SER A 87 13.38 -1.60 16.76
CA SER A 87 14.43 -0.95 17.56
C SER A 87 14.75 -1.71 18.86
N GLN A 88 13.97 -2.73 19.22
CA GLN A 88 14.28 -3.59 20.35
C GLN A 88 15.19 -4.71 19.87
N SER A 89 16.45 -4.71 20.33
CA SER A 89 17.32 -5.87 20.18
C SER A 89 16.59 -7.09 20.72
N ALA A 90 16.40 -8.12 19.87
CA ALA A 90 15.82 -9.38 20.30
C ALA A 90 16.55 -9.84 21.57
N PRO A 91 15.83 -10.21 22.64
CA PRO A 91 16.48 -10.70 23.84
C PRO A 91 17.36 -11.88 23.43
N LEU A 92 18.67 -11.74 23.61
CA LEU A 92 19.62 -12.84 23.46
C LEU A 92 19.16 -13.91 24.44
N GLY A 93 18.41 -14.88 23.93
CA GLY A 93 17.98 -16.03 24.70
C GLY A 93 19.23 -16.68 25.27
N THR A 94 19.43 -16.56 26.57
CA THR A 94 20.37 -17.39 27.31
C THR A 94 19.82 -18.81 27.23
N ALA A 95 20.33 -19.58 26.27
CA ALA A 95 20.21 -21.02 26.32
C ALA A 95 20.88 -21.49 27.62
N ALA A 96 20.08 -22.05 28.52
CA ALA A 96 20.50 -22.75 29.72
C ALA A 96 20.59 -24.25 29.44
#